data_AF-A0AAD9MEU1-F1
#
_entry.id   AF-A0AAD9MEU1-F1
#
_cell.length_a   1.000
_cell.length_b   1.000
_cell.length_c   1.000
_cell.angle_alpha   90.00
_cell.angle_beta   90.00
_cell.angle_gamma   90.00
#
_symmetry.space_group_name_H-M   'P 1'
#
loop_
_entity.id
_entity.type
_entity.pdbx_description
1 polymer ?
#
loop_
_entity_poly.entity_id
_entity_poly.type
_entity_poly.pdbx_seq_one_letter_code
_entity_poly.pdbx_strand_id
1 'polypeptide(L)'
;MSGELPSSIHVKSEDQDSEMRDVGRGDTESEAHSSHEQHKAAAVKKQAETKALEAEKEEDERARREAEEKTRQEKVRRDEAEAKRRSEEESRLQEEERKRKEDLERKKRVEEANRRREEELKKIREQEAARRREDEERKRREDEENKRREEERKRKEDEERQRREEDRRREEDRRRRREEEERLRREQLEREALEAARRRKGEEERREREKREMERRQAALEAERAERERARLFNLPPLMRWLDLCPDPKQPGVAEKFSVMQGVRYDCLRPEATGTPDGREQWLLNTQVALLLGQKDAGLSQYTGWDHLPASMIAKKAIWKIEGDRYALTDPKLYGLGKQLPGYYEGQDPGRMSYRVSEKLRRQAWDKFAAMNLFFIRASELMLIIPTVPHLRPIKLTLAYRELPDSETQGEWVPLQRWKSDPDARRHLGFAPGNKYYVNGELVHEDTAGLGAVSSSPFPEKRAPRKGLMAITPDDPDYVRLP
;
A
#
# COMPACT_ATOMS: atom_id res chain seq x y z
N MET A 1 -6.38 -32.56 78.15
CA MET A 1 -5.93 -33.86 77.63
C MET A 1 -4.57 -33.59 76.98
N SER A 2 -3.48 -33.82 77.70
CA SER A 2 -2.63 -35.05 77.63
C SER A 2 -1.76 -35.00 76.36
N GLY A 3 -0.44 -35.18 76.35
CA GLY A 3 0.62 -35.52 77.31
C GLY A 3 1.94 -35.49 76.50
N GLU A 4 3.04 -34.98 77.05
CA GLU A 4 4.24 -35.73 77.49
C GLU A 4 5.45 -35.71 76.51
N LEU A 5 6.64 -35.57 77.12
CA LEU A 5 8.03 -35.35 76.63
C LEU A 5 8.70 -36.71 76.19
N PRO A 6 10.06 -36.95 76.10
CA PRO A 6 11.27 -36.12 76.33
C PRO A 6 12.56 -36.42 75.47
N SER A 7 13.68 -35.76 75.86
CA SER A 7 15.12 -36.14 75.80
C SER A 7 15.96 -35.59 74.62
N SER A 8 16.99 -34.75 74.83
CA SER A 8 18.35 -34.93 75.41
C SER A 8 19.37 -35.00 74.25
N ILE A 9 20.50 -34.28 74.18
CA ILE A 9 21.70 -34.37 75.03
C ILE A 9 22.59 -33.13 74.75
N HIS A 10 23.21 -32.60 75.80
CA HIS A 10 24.29 -31.60 75.78
C HIS A 10 25.61 -32.31 76.09
N VAL A 11 26.69 -32.04 75.35
CA VAL A 11 28.05 -32.47 75.71
C VAL A 11 29.03 -31.34 75.46
N LYS A 12 29.73 -30.97 76.54
CA LYS A 12 30.95 -30.16 76.62
C LYS A 12 32.15 -30.96 76.13
N SER A 13 33.20 -30.27 75.66
CA SER A 13 34.58 -30.75 75.82
C SER A 13 35.49 -29.58 76.18
N GLU A 14 36.50 -29.93 76.97
CA GLU A 14 37.30 -29.15 77.91
C GLU A 14 38.46 -28.35 77.30
N ASP A 15 38.85 -27.33 78.07
CA ASP A 15 40.19 -26.79 78.40
C ASP A 15 41.42 -27.17 77.56
N GLN A 16 42.18 -26.15 77.18
CA GLN A 16 43.64 -26.19 77.29
C GLN A 16 44.26 -24.79 77.49
N ASP A 17 44.84 -24.65 78.69
CA ASP A 17 46.02 -23.89 79.12
C ASP A 17 46.17 -22.39 78.80
N SER A 18 45.94 -21.62 79.86
CA SER A 18 46.52 -20.31 80.12
C SER A 18 48.03 -20.38 80.38
N GLU A 19 48.85 -19.83 79.49
CA GLU A 19 50.21 -19.41 79.82
C GLU A 19 50.18 -18.03 80.49
N MET A 20 50.52 -18.00 81.79
CA MET A 20 50.88 -16.76 82.48
C MET A 20 52.22 -16.24 81.95
N ARG A 21 52.32 -14.94 81.71
CA ARG A 21 53.60 -14.23 81.72
C ARG A 21 53.54 -12.99 82.58
N ASP A 22 54.56 -12.89 83.42
CA ASP A 22 54.69 -11.99 84.55
C ASP A 22 54.73 -10.50 84.22
N VAL A 23 54.35 -9.76 85.25
CA VAL A 23 54.43 -8.32 85.47
C VAL A 23 55.79 -7.75 85.05
N GLY A 24 55.76 -6.78 84.13
CA GLY A 24 56.91 -5.94 83.77
C GLY A 24 56.43 -4.58 83.28
N ARG A 25 56.61 -3.56 84.12
CA ARG A 25 56.33 -2.13 83.87
C ARG A 25 56.89 -1.64 82.53
N GLY A 26 56.16 -0.72 81.88
CA GLY A 26 56.74 0.26 80.98
C GLY A 26 55.84 0.63 79.80
N ASP A 27 55.11 1.73 79.95
CA ASP A 27 54.69 2.71 78.93
C ASP A 27 54.45 2.21 77.49
N THR A 28 53.20 1.95 77.09
CA THR A 28 52.69 2.20 75.71
C THR A 28 51.16 1.92 75.63
N GLU A 29 50.31 2.86 76.06
CA GLU A 29 48.84 2.73 75.93
C GLU A 29 48.27 3.30 74.61
N SER A 30 49.07 3.82 73.68
CA SER A 30 48.56 4.45 72.45
C SER A 30 48.61 3.58 71.18
N GLU A 31 49.29 2.43 71.17
CA GLU A 31 49.44 1.60 69.95
C GLU A 31 48.51 0.36 69.90
N ALA A 32 47.99 -0.11 71.04
CA ALA A 32 47.12 -1.29 71.11
C ALA A 32 45.66 -1.02 70.68
N HIS A 33 45.14 0.19 70.88
CA HIS A 33 43.81 0.58 70.39
C HIS A 33 43.77 0.76 68.87
N SER A 34 44.84 1.28 68.27
CA SER A 34 44.95 1.46 66.81
C SER A 34 45.00 0.13 66.06
N SER A 35 45.69 -0.88 66.59
CA SER A 35 45.80 -2.19 65.93
C SER A 35 44.50 -3.00 66.02
N HIS A 36 43.78 -2.96 67.15
CA HIS A 36 42.51 -3.68 67.31
C HIS A 36 41.36 -3.07 66.47
N GLU A 37 41.32 -1.73 66.31
CA GLU A 37 40.41 -1.06 65.38
C GLU A 37 40.77 -1.35 63.92
N GLN A 38 42.06 -1.38 63.57
CA GLN A 38 42.51 -1.72 62.22
C GLN A 38 42.17 -3.18 61.85
N HIS A 39 42.29 -4.13 62.78
CA HIS A 39 41.91 -5.53 62.54
C HIS A 39 40.39 -5.72 62.41
N LYS A 40 39.57 -5.00 63.20
CA LYS A 40 38.10 -5.02 63.04
C LYS A 40 37.66 -4.35 61.74
N ALA A 41 38.25 -3.21 61.37
CA ALA A 41 37.97 -2.54 60.11
C ALA A 41 38.37 -3.41 58.89
N ALA A 42 39.51 -4.12 58.97
CA ALA A 42 39.93 -5.05 57.94
C ALA A 42 39.00 -6.28 57.83
N ALA A 43 38.51 -6.82 58.95
CA ALA A 43 37.56 -7.94 58.95
C ALA A 43 36.20 -7.55 58.36
N VAL A 44 35.68 -6.35 58.70
CA VAL A 44 34.44 -5.80 58.13
C VAL A 44 34.59 -5.53 56.63
N LYS A 45 35.72 -4.98 56.19
CA LYS A 45 36.01 -4.75 54.78
C LYS A 45 36.07 -6.07 54.00
N LYS A 46 36.72 -7.10 54.56
CA LYS A 46 36.82 -8.42 53.92
C LYS A 46 35.44 -9.11 53.83
N GLN A 47 34.59 -8.97 54.85
CA GLN A 47 33.20 -9.48 54.80
C GLN A 47 32.33 -8.70 53.79
N ALA A 48 32.55 -7.39 53.64
CA ALA A 48 31.84 -6.59 52.64
C ALA A 48 32.28 -6.96 51.21
N GLU A 49 33.58 -7.18 51.00
CA GLU A 49 34.12 -7.64 49.71
C GLU A 49 33.61 -9.04 49.34
N THR A 50 33.53 -9.99 50.28
CA THR A 50 32.97 -11.32 49.99
C THR A 50 31.48 -11.26 49.65
N LYS A 51 30.70 -10.42 50.34
CA LYS A 51 29.27 -10.23 50.04
C LYS A 51 29.03 -9.53 48.70
N ALA A 52 29.87 -8.56 48.35
CA ALA A 52 29.82 -7.91 47.05
C ALA A 52 30.12 -8.90 45.91
N LEU A 53 31.13 -9.76 46.10
CA LEU A 53 31.50 -10.78 45.13
C LEU A 53 30.42 -11.88 44.98
N GLU A 54 29.73 -12.23 46.06
CA GLU A 54 28.58 -13.15 46.01
C GLU A 54 27.37 -12.50 45.32
N ALA A 55 27.08 -11.22 45.59
CA ALA A 55 26.01 -10.50 44.92
C ALA A 55 26.24 -10.34 43.41
N GLU A 56 27.48 -10.07 43.00
CA GLU A 56 27.88 -9.98 41.58
C GLU A 56 27.71 -11.34 40.86
N LYS A 57 28.06 -12.44 41.53
CA LYS A 57 27.84 -13.80 41.00
C LYS A 57 26.36 -14.15 40.88
N GLU A 58 25.54 -13.76 41.84
CA GLU A 58 24.08 -13.96 41.76
C GLU A 58 23.44 -13.13 40.62
N GLU A 59 23.94 -11.91 40.37
CA GLU A 59 23.47 -11.06 39.29
C GLU A 59 23.85 -11.63 37.91
N ASP A 60 25.10 -12.10 37.75
CA ASP A 60 25.57 -12.74 36.52
C ASP A 60 24.81 -14.06 36.25
N GLU A 61 24.52 -14.85 37.29
CA GLU A 61 23.73 -16.07 37.14
C GLU A 61 22.27 -15.77 36.74
N ARG A 62 21.67 -14.70 37.28
CA ARG A 62 20.32 -14.25 36.86
C ARG A 62 20.33 -13.75 35.41
N ALA A 63 21.32 -12.95 35.03
CA ALA A 63 21.46 -12.47 33.65
C ALA A 63 21.62 -13.63 32.65
N ARG A 64 22.38 -14.67 33.03
CA ARG A 64 22.55 -15.87 32.21
C ARG A 64 21.25 -16.67 32.05
N ARG A 65 20.45 -16.81 33.13
CA ARG A 65 19.14 -17.48 33.08
C ARG A 65 18.13 -16.71 32.22
N GLU A 66 18.09 -15.38 32.34
CA GLU A 66 17.24 -14.54 31.50
C GLU A 66 17.63 -14.59 30.01
N ALA A 67 18.93 -14.64 29.71
CA ALA A 67 19.41 -14.80 28.35
C ALA A 67 19.03 -16.18 27.77
N GLU A 68 19.16 -17.25 28.54
CA GLU A 68 18.74 -18.60 28.13
C GLU A 68 17.22 -18.65 27.89
N GLU A 69 16.41 -18.03 28.76
CA GLU A 69 14.96 -17.99 28.59
C GLU A 69 14.53 -17.20 27.35
N LYS A 70 15.15 -16.06 27.08
CA LYS A 70 14.90 -15.27 25.85
C LYS A 70 15.23 -16.07 24.59
N THR A 71 16.36 -16.79 24.57
CA THR A 71 16.72 -17.62 23.40
C THR A 71 15.78 -18.80 23.21
N ARG A 72 15.24 -19.39 24.28
CA ARG A 72 14.19 -20.44 24.19
C ARG A 72 12.87 -19.86 23.64
N GLN A 73 12.42 -18.71 24.15
CA GLN A 73 11.19 -18.07 23.67
C GLN A 73 11.30 -17.64 22.20
N GLU A 74 12.47 -17.16 21.76
CA GLU A 74 12.72 -16.80 20.37
C GLU A 74 12.68 -18.01 19.43
N LYS A 75 13.25 -19.15 19.85
CA LYS A 75 13.16 -20.41 19.09
C LYS A 75 11.71 -20.89 18.94
N VAL A 76 10.93 -20.89 20.02
CA VAL A 76 9.51 -21.28 19.97
C VAL A 76 8.72 -20.37 19.01
N ARG A 77 8.94 -19.04 19.07
CA ARG A 77 8.27 -18.10 18.15
C ARG A 77 8.68 -18.32 16.69
N ARG A 78 9.94 -18.70 16.43
CA ARG A 78 10.42 -19.01 15.09
C ARG A 78 9.78 -20.29 14.55
N ASP A 79 9.69 -21.32 15.38
CA ASP A 79 9.08 -22.60 15.01
C ASP A 79 7.56 -22.48 14.78
N GLU A 80 6.86 -21.69 15.60
CA GLU A 80 5.42 -21.37 15.40
C GLU A 80 5.18 -20.55 14.12
N ALA A 81 6.04 -19.57 13.83
CA ALA A 81 5.95 -18.78 12.60
C ALA A 81 6.23 -19.62 11.35
N GLU A 82 7.18 -20.57 11.43
CA GLU A 82 7.48 -21.49 10.34
C GLU A 82 6.34 -22.50 10.13
N ALA A 83 5.77 -23.05 11.20
CA ALA A 83 4.60 -23.93 11.13
C ALA A 83 3.38 -23.23 10.52
N LYS A 84 3.14 -21.96 10.89
CA LYS A 84 2.06 -21.15 10.31
C LYS A 84 2.27 -20.89 8.82
N ARG A 85 3.50 -20.56 8.39
CA ARG A 85 3.84 -20.38 6.97
C ARG A 85 3.61 -21.66 6.16
N ARG A 86 4.02 -22.82 6.68
CA ARG A 86 3.80 -24.12 6.03
C ARG A 86 2.30 -24.43 5.89
N SER A 87 1.51 -24.16 6.93
CA SER A 87 0.05 -24.36 6.89
C SER A 87 -0.66 -23.40 5.91
N GLU A 88 -0.24 -22.14 5.84
CA GLU A 88 -0.76 -21.17 4.86
C GLU A 88 -0.38 -21.55 3.42
N GLU A 89 0.84 -22.03 3.18
CA GLU A 89 1.29 -22.50 1.87
C GLU A 89 0.52 -23.75 1.42
N GLU A 90 0.32 -24.72 2.31
CA GLU A 90 -0.47 -25.92 2.04
C GLU A 90 -1.94 -25.59 1.75
N SER A 91 -2.54 -24.64 2.48
CA SER A 91 -3.90 -24.17 2.23
C SER A 91 -4.02 -23.47 0.87
N ARG A 92 -3.03 -22.67 0.47
CA ARG A 92 -3.01 -22.02 -0.86
C ARG A 92 -2.87 -23.03 -1.99
N LEU A 93 -2.04 -24.06 -1.82
CA LEU A 93 -1.90 -25.14 -2.80
C LEU A 93 -3.21 -25.94 -2.95
N GLN A 94 -3.90 -26.25 -1.85
CA GLN A 94 -5.21 -26.91 -1.88
C GLN A 94 -6.28 -26.05 -2.56
N GLU A 95 -6.30 -24.72 -2.32
CA GLU A 95 -7.24 -23.82 -2.97
C GLU A 95 -6.97 -23.71 -4.49
N GLU A 96 -5.69 -23.66 -4.89
CA GLU A 96 -5.31 -23.64 -6.30
C GLU A 96 -5.65 -24.96 -7.01
N GLU A 97 -5.43 -26.10 -6.36
CA GLU A 97 -5.82 -27.41 -6.90
C GLU A 97 -7.34 -27.53 -7.03
N ARG A 98 -8.10 -27.00 -6.07
CA ARG A 98 -9.57 -26.96 -6.13
C ARG A 98 -10.07 -26.07 -7.27
N LYS A 99 -9.48 -24.89 -7.45
CA LYS A 99 -9.78 -24.00 -8.58
C LYS A 99 -9.46 -24.65 -9.93
N ARG A 100 -8.32 -25.34 -10.04
CA ARG A 100 -7.95 -26.09 -11.27
C ARG A 100 -8.95 -27.21 -11.57
N LYS A 101 -9.42 -27.94 -10.55
CA LYS A 101 -10.46 -28.99 -10.70
C LYS A 101 -11.81 -28.38 -11.12
N GLU A 102 -12.24 -27.28 -10.49
CA GLU A 102 -13.47 -26.57 -10.82
C GLU A 102 -13.43 -26.02 -12.26
N ASP A 103 -12.30 -25.46 -12.71
CA ASP A 103 -12.13 -24.96 -14.08
C ASP A 103 -12.12 -26.09 -15.12
N LEU A 104 -11.49 -27.22 -14.82
CA LEU A 104 -11.52 -28.42 -15.67
C LEU A 104 -12.93 -29.00 -15.78
N GLU A 105 -13.67 -29.06 -14.67
CA GLU A 105 -15.05 -29.53 -14.67
C GLU A 105 -15.98 -28.57 -15.42
N ARG A 106 -15.80 -27.25 -15.24
CA ARG A 106 -16.54 -26.22 -15.98
C ARG A 106 -16.26 -26.28 -17.47
N LYS A 107 -14.99 -26.48 -17.89
CA LYS A 107 -14.63 -26.68 -19.30
C LYS A 107 -15.30 -27.93 -19.88
N LYS A 108 -15.28 -29.06 -19.16
CA LYS A 108 -15.97 -30.29 -19.58
C LYS A 108 -17.48 -30.10 -19.71
N ARG A 109 -18.13 -29.39 -18.78
CA ARG A 109 -19.57 -29.09 -18.85
C ARG A 109 -19.91 -28.20 -20.05
N VAL A 110 -19.06 -27.22 -20.37
CA VAL A 110 -19.23 -26.35 -21.55
C VAL A 110 -19.03 -27.14 -22.86
N GLU A 111 -18.02 -28.00 -22.91
CA GLU A 111 -17.74 -28.84 -24.07
C GLU A 111 -18.85 -29.87 -24.30
N GLU A 112 -19.38 -30.50 -23.25
CA GLU A 112 -20.52 -31.41 -23.32
C GLU A 112 -21.80 -30.68 -23.74
N ALA A 113 -22.05 -29.48 -23.22
CA ALA A 113 -23.20 -28.66 -23.62
C ALA A 113 -23.10 -28.22 -25.09
N ASN A 114 -21.91 -27.87 -25.58
CA ASN A 114 -21.68 -27.54 -26.98
C ASN A 114 -21.84 -28.77 -27.87
N ARG A 115 -21.35 -29.95 -27.46
CA ARG A 115 -21.53 -31.20 -28.22
C ARG A 115 -23.02 -31.58 -28.34
N ARG A 116 -23.79 -31.43 -27.25
CA ARG A 116 -25.25 -31.65 -27.28
C ARG A 116 -25.97 -30.67 -28.21
N ARG A 117 -25.57 -29.39 -28.20
CA ARG A 117 -26.13 -28.37 -29.12
C ARG A 117 -25.79 -28.65 -30.57
N GLU A 118 -24.57 -29.10 -30.87
CA GLU A 118 -24.15 -29.48 -32.22
C GLU A 118 -24.88 -30.73 -32.72
N GLU A 119 -25.04 -31.75 -31.86
CA GLU A 119 -25.84 -32.96 -32.17
C GLU A 119 -27.32 -32.63 -32.42
N GLU A 120 -27.90 -31.71 -31.64
CA GLU A 120 -29.28 -31.24 -31.83
C GLU A 120 -29.43 -30.41 -33.12
N LEU A 121 -28.49 -29.51 -33.41
CA LEU A 121 -28.47 -28.76 -34.68
C LEU A 121 -28.33 -29.69 -35.89
N LYS A 122 -27.53 -30.75 -35.76
CA LYS A 122 -27.33 -31.74 -36.82
C LYS A 122 -28.61 -32.56 -37.05
N LYS A 123 -29.31 -32.96 -35.99
CA LYS A 123 -30.62 -33.62 -36.09
C LYS A 123 -31.68 -32.72 -36.74
N ILE A 124 -31.71 -31.43 -36.41
CA ILE A 124 -32.62 -30.47 -37.05
C ILE A 124 -32.31 -30.33 -38.54
N ARG A 125 -31.02 -30.22 -38.91
CA ARG A 125 -30.59 -30.16 -40.32
C ARG A 125 -30.89 -31.46 -41.08
N GLU A 126 -30.74 -32.62 -40.45
CA GLU A 126 -31.08 -33.91 -41.05
C GLU A 126 -32.61 -34.08 -41.23
N GLN A 127 -33.41 -33.62 -40.26
CA GLN A 127 -34.87 -33.60 -40.38
C GLN A 127 -35.38 -32.61 -41.44
N GLU A 128 -34.74 -31.44 -41.56
CA GLU A 128 -35.07 -30.47 -42.61
C GLU A 128 -34.65 -30.98 -44.00
N ALA A 129 -33.50 -31.64 -44.11
CA ALA A 129 -33.06 -32.28 -45.35
C ALA A 129 -33.93 -33.49 -45.75
N ALA A 130 -34.42 -34.27 -44.77
CA ALA A 130 -35.36 -35.36 -45.02
C ALA A 130 -36.72 -34.84 -45.51
N ARG A 131 -37.25 -33.77 -44.89
CA ARG A 131 -38.50 -33.13 -45.34
C ARG A 131 -38.38 -32.54 -46.75
N ARG A 132 -37.24 -31.91 -47.08
CA ARG A 132 -37.01 -31.42 -48.46
C ARG A 132 -36.96 -32.54 -49.50
N ARG A 133 -36.42 -33.71 -49.14
CA ARG A 133 -36.41 -34.90 -50.01
C ARG A 133 -37.79 -35.52 -50.17
N GLU A 134 -38.60 -35.53 -49.11
CA GLU A 134 -39.99 -36.01 -49.15
C GLU A 134 -40.89 -35.07 -49.98
N ASP A 135 -40.68 -33.75 -49.89
CA ASP A 135 -41.38 -32.75 -50.71
C ASP A 135 -40.96 -32.79 -52.19
N GLU A 136 -39.69 -33.09 -52.51
CA GLU A 136 -39.23 -33.30 -53.90
C GLU A 136 -39.71 -34.63 -54.50
N GLU A 137 -39.85 -35.69 -53.70
CA GLU A 137 -40.40 -36.97 -54.16
C GLU A 137 -41.92 -36.90 -54.35
N ARG A 138 -42.63 -36.16 -53.49
CA ARG A 138 -44.07 -35.91 -53.63
C ARG A 138 -44.40 -35.04 -54.85
N LYS A 139 -43.57 -34.04 -55.16
CA LYS A 139 -43.71 -33.23 -56.39
C LYS A 139 -43.50 -34.05 -57.66
N ARG A 140 -42.56 -35.00 -57.66
CA ARG A 140 -42.35 -35.91 -58.80
C ARG A 140 -43.49 -36.90 -59.02
N ARG A 141 -44.18 -37.34 -57.95
CA ARG A 141 -45.36 -38.23 -58.06
C ARG A 141 -46.63 -37.47 -58.47
N GLU A 142 -46.79 -36.21 -58.05
CA GLU A 142 -47.92 -35.36 -58.45
C GLU A 142 -47.81 -34.89 -59.92
N ASP A 143 -46.60 -34.69 -60.46
CA ASP A 143 -46.36 -34.35 -61.87
C ASP A 143 -46.53 -35.57 -62.83
N GLU A 144 -46.46 -36.80 -62.32
CA GLU A 144 -46.68 -38.03 -63.11
C GLU A 144 -48.16 -38.48 -63.12
N GLU A 145 -48.95 -38.14 -62.10
CA GLU A 145 -50.40 -38.43 -62.05
C GLU A 145 -51.24 -37.38 -62.78
N ASN A 146 -50.84 -36.10 -62.77
CA ASN A 146 -51.56 -35.05 -63.49
C ASN A 146 -51.41 -35.13 -65.02
N LYS A 147 -50.38 -35.80 -65.53
CA LYS A 147 -50.17 -35.97 -66.97
C LYS A 147 -50.96 -37.15 -67.57
N ARG A 148 -51.59 -38.00 -66.73
CA ARG A 148 -52.48 -39.09 -67.18
C ARG A 148 -53.97 -38.78 -67.03
N ARG A 149 -54.35 -37.70 -66.33
CA ARG A 149 -55.75 -37.29 -66.17
C ARG A 149 -56.22 -36.20 -67.14
N GLU A 150 -55.33 -35.69 -68.00
CA GLU A 150 -55.67 -34.65 -68.99
C GLU A 150 -56.03 -35.19 -70.39
N GLU A 151 -55.80 -36.48 -70.68
CA GLU A 151 -56.14 -37.08 -71.99
C GLU A 151 -57.53 -37.77 -72.05
N GLU A 152 -58.27 -37.86 -70.94
CA GLU A 152 -59.57 -38.57 -70.90
C GLU A 152 -60.75 -37.70 -70.42
N ARG A 153 -60.74 -36.40 -70.70
CA ARG A 153 -61.95 -35.55 -70.52
C ARG A 153 -62.18 -34.58 -71.68
N LYS A 154 -61.90 -35.04 -72.91
CA LYS A 154 -62.21 -34.28 -74.12
C LYS A 154 -62.74 -35.19 -75.24
N ARG A 155 -63.99 -35.64 -75.08
CA ARG A 155 -64.98 -36.16 -76.07
C ARG A 155 -65.96 -37.03 -75.26
N LYS A 156 -67.27 -36.80 -75.15
CA LYS A 156 -68.27 -36.06 -75.91
C LYS A 156 -69.56 -35.95 -75.06
N GLU A 157 -70.48 -35.08 -75.52
CA GLU A 157 -71.95 -35.07 -75.30
C GLU A 157 -72.41 -34.83 -73.84
N ASP A 158 -73.07 -33.74 -73.45
CA ASP A 158 -74.06 -32.91 -74.14
C ASP A 158 -73.95 -31.41 -73.77
N GLU A 159 -73.38 -30.61 -74.67
CA GLU A 159 -74.01 -29.34 -75.04
C GLU A 159 -75.33 -29.74 -75.70
N GLU A 160 -76.52 -29.35 -75.22
CA GLU A 160 -77.17 -28.15 -75.76
C GLU A 160 -78.57 -27.98 -75.12
N ARG A 161 -78.68 -28.05 -73.78
CA ARG A 161 -79.96 -27.72 -73.12
C ARG A 161 -79.90 -26.94 -71.80
N GLN A 162 -78.70 -26.63 -71.30
CA GLN A 162 -78.52 -25.83 -70.07
C GLN A 162 -77.90 -24.44 -70.29
N ARG A 163 -77.77 -23.95 -71.53
CA ARG A 163 -77.14 -22.64 -71.80
C ARG A 163 -78.06 -21.42 -71.76
N ARG A 164 -79.31 -21.53 -71.28
CA ARG A 164 -80.21 -20.34 -71.21
C ARG A 164 -80.85 -20.03 -69.86
N GLU A 165 -80.73 -20.91 -68.87
CA GLU A 165 -81.14 -20.62 -67.47
C GLU A 165 -79.94 -20.53 -66.50
N GLU A 166 -78.77 -21.06 -66.88
CA GLU A 166 -77.59 -21.09 -66.01
C GLU A 166 -76.81 -19.76 -66.00
N ASP A 167 -76.90 -18.94 -67.05
CA ASP A 167 -76.21 -17.64 -67.11
C ASP A 167 -76.77 -16.62 -66.10
N ARG A 168 -78.05 -16.71 -65.74
CA ARG A 168 -78.68 -15.78 -64.79
C ARG A 168 -78.40 -16.14 -63.32
N ARG A 169 -78.23 -17.44 -63.01
CA ARG A 169 -77.80 -17.91 -61.68
C ARG A 169 -76.28 -17.83 -61.47
N ARG A 170 -75.48 -18.05 -62.53
CA ARG A 170 -74.02 -17.89 -62.48
C ARG A 170 -73.60 -16.44 -62.25
N GLU A 171 -74.36 -15.45 -62.72
CA GLU A 171 -74.01 -14.04 -62.52
C GLU A 171 -74.25 -13.55 -61.07
N GLU A 172 -75.33 -14.01 -60.42
CA GLU A 172 -75.61 -13.75 -58.99
C GLU A 172 -74.68 -14.54 -58.06
N ASP A 173 -74.39 -15.82 -58.34
CA ASP A 173 -73.44 -16.61 -57.56
C ASP A 173 -72.00 -16.14 -57.75
N ARG A 174 -71.63 -15.62 -58.93
CA ARG A 174 -70.29 -15.07 -59.17
C ARG A 174 -70.12 -13.70 -58.51
N ARG A 175 -71.20 -12.92 -58.35
CA ARG A 175 -71.18 -11.66 -57.59
C ARG A 175 -71.13 -11.91 -56.09
N ARG A 176 -71.92 -12.86 -55.56
CA ARG A 176 -71.83 -13.28 -54.16
C ARG A 176 -70.50 -13.91 -53.80
N ARG A 177 -69.93 -14.78 -54.66
CA ARG A 177 -68.59 -15.35 -54.44
C ARG A 177 -67.48 -14.31 -54.48
N ARG A 178 -67.59 -13.29 -55.34
CA ARG A 178 -66.62 -12.17 -55.36
C ARG A 178 -66.74 -11.28 -54.13
N GLU A 179 -67.96 -10.97 -53.68
CA GLU A 179 -68.19 -10.20 -52.46
C GLU A 179 -67.78 -10.99 -51.20
N GLU A 180 -68.00 -12.31 -51.15
CA GLU A 180 -67.53 -13.18 -50.07
C GLU A 180 -66.01 -13.40 -50.10
N GLU A 181 -65.39 -13.61 -51.27
CA GLU A 181 -63.92 -13.67 -51.41
C GLU A 181 -63.26 -12.33 -51.09
N GLU A 182 -63.86 -11.20 -51.44
CA GLU A 182 -63.33 -9.88 -51.11
C GLU A 182 -63.46 -9.60 -49.60
N ARG A 183 -64.56 -10.03 -48.96
CA ARG A 183 -64.69 -9.98 -47.50
C ARG A 183 -63.70 -10.91 -46.80
N LEU A 184 -63.50 -12.13 -47.30
CA LEU A 184 -62.53 -13.09 -46.75
C LEU A 184 -61.09 -12.57 -46.92
N ARG A 185 -60.75 -11.97 -48.07
CA ARG A 185 -59.44 -11.37 -48.31
C ARG A 185 -59.21 -10.13 -47.46
N ARG A 186 -60.23 -9.28 -47.27
CA ARG A 186 -60.14 -8.13 -46.35
C ARG A 186 -59.99 -8.58 -44.90
N GLU A 187 -60.73 -9.60 -44.47
CA GLU A 187 -60.61 -10.15 -43.12
C GLU A 187 -59.26 -10.84 -42.90
N GLN A 188 -58.72 -11.54 -43.91
CA GLN A 188 -57.37 -12.11 -43.87
C GLN A 188 -56.30 -11.03 -43.83
N LEU A 189 -56.39 -9.99 -44.67
CA LEU A 189 -55.48 -8.84 -44.65
C LEU A 189 -55.55 -8.08 -43.32
N GLU A 190 -56.73 -7.94 -42.73
CA GLU A 190 -56.92 -7.28 -41.44
C GLU A 190 -56.35 -8.12 -40.30
N ARG A 191 -56.55 -9.44 -40.32
CA ARG A 191 -55.92 -10.37 -39.35
C ARG A 191 -54.41 -10.41 -39.49
N GLU A 192 -53.88 -10.47 -40.71
CA GLU A 192 -52.45 -10.44 -40.98
C GLU A 192 -51.83 -9.09 -40.58
N ALA A 193 -52.52 -7.97 -40.83
CA ALA A 193 -52.08 -6.65 -40.38
C ALA A 193 -52.07 -6.53 -38.85
N LEU A 194 -53.09 -7.08 -38.17
CA LEU A 194 -53.17 -7.10 -36.70
C LEU A 194 -52.09 -8.00 -36.08
N GLU A 195 -51.82 -9.15 -36.70
CA GLU A 195 -50.78 -10.07 -36.26
C GLU A 195 -49.37 -9.52 -36.53
N ALA A 196 -49.14 -8.90 -37.69
CA ALA A 196 -47.89 -8.20 -38.01
C ALA A 196 -47.66 -7.00 -37.07
N ALA A 197 -48.70 -6.25 -36.71
CA ALA A 197 -48.61 -5.17 -35.73
C ALA A 197 -48.29 -5.70 -34.32
N ARG A 198 -48.86 -6.85 -33.91
CA ARG A 198 -48.50 -7.52 -32.64
C ARG A 198 -47.07 -8.03 -32.64
N ARG A 199 -46.59 -8.62 -33.75
CA ARG A 199 -45.19 -9.07 -33.88
C ARG A 199 -44.21 -7.91 -33.83
N ARG A 200 -44.49 -6.79 -34.52
CA ARG A 200 -43.67 -5.57 -34.46
C ARG A 200 -43.58 -5.00 -33.04
N LYS A 201 -44.72 -4.89 -32.33
CA LYS A 201 -44.72 -4.46 -30.93
C LYS A 201 -43.95 -5.42 -30.01
N GLY A 202 -44.08 -6.74 -30.22
CA GLY A 202 -43.34 -7.75 -29.46
C GLY A 202 -41.83 -7.74 -29.73
N GLU A 203 -41.41 -7.50 -30.97
CA GLU A 203 -39.99 -7.34 -31.33
C GLU A 203 -39.41 -6.03 -30.81
N GLU A 204 -40.17 -4.93 -30.86
CA GLU A 204 -39.78 -3.65 -30.30
C GLU A 204 -39.64 -3.72 -28.77
N GLU A 205 -40.58 -4.38 -28.10
CA GLU A 205 -40.52 -4.62 -26.65
C GLU A 205 -39.33 -5.53 -26.27
N ARG A 206 -39.01 -6.55 -27.08
CA ARG A 206 -37.81 -7.38 -26.87
C ARG A 206 -36.53 -6.57 -27.05
N ARG A 207 -36.44 -5.75 -28.11
CA ARG A 207 -35.29 -4.87 -28.35
C ARG A 207 -35.14 -3.82 -27.26
N GLU A 208 -36.24 -3.29 -26.73
CA GLU A 208 -36.22 -2.35 -25.62
C GLU A 208 -35.77 -3.01 -24.32
N ARG A 209 -36.25 -4.24 -24.04
CA ARG A 209 -35.78 -5.04 -22.90
C ARG A 209 -34.30 -5.36 -23.00
N GLU A 210 -33.81 -5.74 -24.17
CA GLU A 210 -32.38 -5.99 -24.43
C GLU A 210 -31.53 -4.73 -24.25
N LYS A 211 -31.98 -3.56 -24.75
CA LYS A 211 -31.28 -2.28 -24.52
C LYS A 211 -31.23 -1.91 -23.05
N ARG A 212 -32.35 -2.04 -22.33
CA ARG A 212 -32.41 -1.78 -20.87
C ARG A 212 -31.53 -2.76 -20.09
N GLU A 213 -31.43 -4.01 -20.53
CA GLU A 213 -30.54 -4.99 -19.91
C GLU A 213 -29.06 -4.67 -20.18
N MET A 214 -28.71 -4.28 -21.40
CA MET A 214 -27.36 -3.84 -21.75
C MET A 214 -26.97 -2.55 -21.02
N GLU A 215 -27.88 -1.60 -20.90
CA GLU A 215 -27.69 -0.37 -20.14
C GLU A 215 -27.51 -0.68 -18.64
N ARG A 216 -28.33 -1.58 -18.07
CA ARG A 216 -28.15 -2.05 -16.69
C ARG A 216 -26.81 -2.75 -16.48
N ARG A 217 -26.36 -3.56 -17.45
CA ARG A 217 -25.04 -4.22 -17.40
C ARG A 217 -23.91 -3.20 -17.49
N GLN A 218 -24.02 -2.20 -18.37
CA GLN A 218 -23.04 -1.12 -18.47
C GLN A 218 -23.01 -0.26 -17.20
N ALA A 219 -24.16 0.14 -16.69
CA ALA A 219 -24.29 0.89 -15.45
C ALA A 219 -23.77 0.09 -14.25
N ALA A 220 -24.00 -1.23 -14.19
CA ALA A 220 -23.44 -2.10 -13.16
C ALA A 220 -21.92 -2.19 -13.24
N LEU A 221 -21.35 -2.36 -14.45
CA LEU A 221 -19.91 -2.38 -14.66
C LEU A 221 -19.27 -1.02 -14.35
N GLU A 222 -19.94 0.08 -14.69
CA GLU A 222 -19.49 1.43 -14.37
C GLU A 222 -19.56 1.70 -12.87
N ALA A 223 -20.64 1.28 -12.20
CA ALA A 223 -20.77 1.37 -10.75
C ALA A 223 -19.70 0.53 -10.04
N GLU A 224 -19.42 -0.69 -10.53
CA GLU A 224 -18.37 -1.55 -10.01
C GLU A 224 -16.97 -0.93 -10.21
N ARG A 225 -16.72 -0.30 -11.37
CA ARG A 225 -15.48 0.45 -11.63
C ARG A 225 -15.36 1.66 -10.70
N ALA A 226 -16.43 2.43 -10.54
CA ALA A 226 -16.46 3.58 -9.67
C ALA A 226 -16.28 3.19 -8.20
N GLU A 227 -16.84 2.07 -7.76
CA GLU A 227 -16.64 1.53 -6.42
C GLU A 227 -15.20 1.08 -6.19
N ARG A 228 -14.62 0.34 -7.15
CA ARG A 228 -13.19 -0.03 -7.11
C ARG A 228 -12.28 1.19 -7.05
N GLU A 229 -12.58 2.21 -7.85
CA GLU A 229 -11.81 3.45 -7.84
C GLU A 229 -11.95 4.21 -6.52
N ARG A 230 -13.16 4.28 -5.95
CA ARG A 230 -13.39 4.86 -4.63
C ARG A 230 -12.63 4.11 -3.55
N ALA A 231 -12.64 2.78 -3.58
CA ALA A 231 -11.88 1.95 -2.63
C ALA A 231 -10.37 2.18 -2.78
N ARG A 232 -9.86 2.25 -4.01
CA ARG A 232 -8.46 2.59 -4.30
C ARG A 232 -8.09 3.95 -3.71
N LEU A 233 -8.86 4.99 -4.00
CA LEU A 233 -8.62 6.35 -3.49
C LEU A 233 -8.77 6.45 -1.97
N PHE A 234 -9.68 5.67 -1.37
CA PHE A 234 -9.86 5.62 0.07
C PHE A 234 -8.62 5.04 0.78
N ASN A 235 -7.97 4.05 0.17
CA ASN A 235 -6.77 3.41 0.70
C ASN A 235 -5.49 4.24 0.49
N LEU A 236 -5.52 5.30 -0.32
CA LEU A 236 -4.36 6.17 -0.53
C LEU A 236 -4.18 7.18 0.62
N PRO A 237 -2.92 7.51 0.98
CA PRO A 237 -2.63 8.64 1.84
C PRO A 237 -3.24 9.94 1.30
N PRO A 238 -3.64 10.90 2.15
CA PRO A 238 -4.32 12.13 1.74
C PRO A 238 -3.62 12.89 0.60
N LEU A 239 -2.29 13.04 0.68
CA LEU A 239 -1.52 13.70 -0.37
C LEU A 239 -1.56 12.95 -1.71
N MET A 240 -1.49 11.62 -1.70
CA MET A 240 -1.58 10.82 -2.93
C MET A 240 -3.00 10.80 -3.50
N ARG A 241 -4.00 10.77 -2.62
CA ARG A 241 -5.41 10.95 -3.01
C ARG A 241 -5.64 12.30 -3.67
N TRP A 242 -4.99 13.36 -3.16
CA TRP A 242 -5.04 14.68 -3.79
C TRP A 242 -4.39 14.67 -5.18
N LEU A 243 -3.22 14.03 -5.34
CA LEU A 243 -2.53 13.94 -6.63
C LEU A 243 -3.41 13.27 -7.70
N ASP A 244 -4.11 12.19 -7.34
CA ASP A 244 -5.01 11.48 -8.25
C ASP A 244 -6.22 12.34 -8.67
N LEU A 245 -6.80 13.08 -7.72
CA LEU A 245 -7.93 13.98 -7.96
C LEU A 245 -7.53 15.29 -8.64
N CYS A 246 -6.25 15.65 -8.62
CA CYS A 246 -5.76 16.88 -9.24
C CYS A 246 -5.97 16.83 -10.77
N PRO A 247 -6.66 17.81 -11.38
CA PRO A 247 -6.86 17.85 -12.82
C PRO A 247 -5.56 18.02 -13.59
N ASP A 248 -4.68 18.91 -13.10
CA ASP A 248 -3.40 19.21 -13.72
C ASP A 248 -2.26 19.29 -12.70
N PRO A 249 -1.60 18.15 -12.42
CA PRO A 249 -0.47 18.10 -11.50
C PRO A 249 0.85 18.58 -12.13
N LYS A 250 0.93 18.78 -13.45
CA LYS A 250 2.17 19.13 -14.18
C LYS A 250 2.38 20.64 -14.26
N GLN A 251 2.18 21.30 -13.14
CA GLN A 251 2.24 22.75 -13.01
C GLN A 251 3.47 23.16 -12.20
N PRO A 252 4.24 24.19 -12.60
CA PRO A 252 5.43 24.60 -11.87
C PRO A 252 5.15 24.96 -10.41
N GLY A 253 4.06 25.70 -10.15
CA GLY A 253 3.67 26.09 -8.78
C GLY A 253 3.19 24.92 -7.91
N VAL A 254 2.83 23.78 -8.51
CA VAL A 254 2.56 22.54 -7.78
C VAL A 254 3.88 21.86 -7.45
N ALA A 255 4.74 21.66 -8.44
CA ALA A 255 6.04 21.01 -8.26
C ALA A 255 6.95 21.78 -7.28
N GLU A 256 6.88 23.10 -7.24
CA GLU A 256 7.65 23.93 -6.32
C GLU A 256 7.36 23.59 -4.85
N LYS A 257 6.13 23.22 -4.51
CA LYS A 257 5.75 22.79 -3.15
C LYS A 257 6.45 21.50 -2.73
N PHE A 258 6.87 20.70 -3.70
CA PHE A 258 7.55 19.41 -3.53
C PHE A 258 9.02 19.46 -3.94
N SER A 259 9.57 20.65 -4.18
CA SER A 259 10.96 20.87 -4.61
C SER A 259 12.01 20.29 -3.65
N VAL A 260 11.66 20.11 -2.37
CA VAL A 260 12.53 19.52 -1.35
C VAL A 260 12.28 18.02 -1.25
N MET A 261 13.30 17.25 -1.63
CA MET A 261 13.33 15.78 -1.61
C MET A 261 14.28 15.25 -0.53
N GLN A 262 14.06 14.01 -0.09
CA GLN A 262 14.91 13.34 0.88
C GLN A 262 15.81 12.33 0.18
N GLY A 263 17.07 12.70 -0.04
CA GLY A 263 18.10 11.84 -0.62
C GLY A 263 18.66 10.88 0.42
N VAL A 264 18.08 9.70 0.50
CA VAL A 264 18.52 8.61 1.38
C VAL A 264 19.76 7.94 0.79
N ARG A 265 20.80 7.71 1.58
CA ARG A 265 21.96 6.93 1.11
C ARG A 265 21.62 5.50 0.76
N TYR A 266 22.21 5.01 -0.35
CA TYR A 266 22.03 3.66 -0.81
C TYR A 266 22.52 2.61 0.18
N ASP A 267 23.66 2.85 0.83
CA ASP A 267 24.22 1.93 1.83
C ASP A 267 23.32 1.74 3.06
N CYS A 268 22.45 2.71 3.39
CA CYS A 268 21.40 2.56 4.41
C CYS A 268 20.26 1.62 3.97
N LEU A 269 20.07 1.45 2.66
CA LEU A 269 19.05 0.56 2.10
C LEU A 269 19.63 -0.84 1.81
N ARG A 270 20.90 -0.89 1.42
CA ARG A 270 21.69 -2.10 1.20
C ARG A 270 23.01 -2.01 1.96
N PRO A 271 23.09 -2.57 3.19
CA PRO A 271 24.30 -2.54 4.00
C PRO A 271 25.53 -3.13 3.29
N GLU A 272 25.34 -4.03 2.32
CA GLU A 272 26.41 -4.64 1.53
C GLU A 272 27.17 -3.62 0.67
N ALA A 273 26.56 -2.47 0.35
CA ALA A 273 27.19 -1.40 -0.41
C ALA A 273 28.03 -0.44 0.45
N THR A 274 28.12 -0.66 1.77
CA THR A 274 28.86 0.21 2.69
C THR A 274 30.34 0.29 2.29
N GLY A 275 30.89 1.51 2.20
CA GLY A 275 32.29 1.76 1.82
C GLY A 275 32.55 1.77 0.31
N THR A 276 31.53 1.50 -0.52
CA THR A 276 31.63 1.63 -1.98
C THR A 276 31.22 3.05 -2.44
N PRO A 277 31.70 3.53 -3.60
CA PRO A 277 31.21 4.80 -4.16
C PRO A 277 29.70 4.76 -4.42
N ASP A 278 29.17 3.63 -4.91
CA ASP A 278 27.74 3.44 -5.19
C ASP A 278 26.89 3.46 -3.92
N GLY A 279 27.43 3.00 -2.79
CA GLY A 279 26.80 3.09 -1.47
C GLY A 279 26.50 4.53 -1.02
N ARG A 280 27.27 5.50 -1.51
CA ARG A 280 27.09 6.93 -1.20
C ARG A 280 26.06 7.62 -2.10
N GLU A 281 25.57 6.94 -3.14
CA GLU A 281 24.54 7.46 -4.02
C GLU A 281 23.25 7.74 -3.23
N GLN A 282 22.54 8.79 -3.61
CA GLN A 282 21.29 9.17 -2.95
C GLN A 282 20.09 8.63 -3.72
N TRP A 283 19.11 8.15 -2.98
CA TRP A 283 17.91 7.52 -3.49
C TRP A 283 16.67 8.23 -2.94
N LEU A 284 15.62 8.26 -3.75
CA LEU A 284 14.40 9.01 -3.52
C LEU A 284 13.21 8.07 -3.43
N LEU A 285 12.26 8.39 -2.57
CA LEU A 285 11.00 7.65 -2.48
C LEU A 285 10.14 7.89 -3.73
N ASN A 286 9.57 6.83 -4.28
CA ASN A 286 8.73 6.88 -5.48
C ASN A 286 7.60 7.92 -5.41
N THR A 287 7.01 8.13 -4.24
CA THR A 287 5.97 9.16 -4.03
C THR A 287 6.49 10.58 -4.21
N GLN A 288 7.71 10.88 -3.75
CA GLN A 288 8.33 12.21 -3.94
C GLN A 288 8.58 12.46 -5.44
N VAL A 289 9.06 11.44 -6.14
CA VAL A 289 9.32 11.49 -7.58
C VAL A 289 8.01 11.66 -8.36
N ALA A 290 6.97 10.91 -8.03
CA ALA A 290 5.65 11.02 -8.65
C ALA A 290 5.03 12.41 -8.47
N LEU A 291 5.15 13.00 -7.27
CA LEU A 291 4.67 14.35 -6.97
C LEU A 291 5.39 15.43 -7.79
N LEU A 292 6.71 15.30 -7.97
CA LEU A 292 7.49 16.23 -8.79
C LEU A 292 7.17 16.11 -10.28
N LEU A 293 7.12 14.88 -10.79
CA LEU A 293 6.82 14.63 -12.20
C LEU A 293 5.34 14.90 -12.56
N GLY A 294 4.48 15.10 -11.55
CA GLY A 294 3.04 15.23 -11.73
C GLY A 294 2.42 13.95 -12.29
N GLN A 295 2.91 12.79 -11.85
CA GLN A 295 2.44 11.48 -12.31
C GLN A 295 1.46 10.91 -11.28
N LYS A 296 0.26 10.55 -11.73
CA LYS A 296 -0.76 9.92 -10.88
C LYS A 296 -0.42 8.47 -10.53
N ASP A 297 0.35 7.83 -11.40
CA ASP A 297 0.87 6.50 -11.12
C ASP A 297 2.09 6.59 -10.18
N ALA A 298 1.86 6.27 -8.91
CA ALA A 298 2.93 6.14 -7.92
C ALA A 298 3.87 4.95 -8.20
N GLY A 299 3.45 4.00 -9.04
CA GLY A 299 4.29 2.90 -9.53
C GLY A 299 5.32 3.34 -10.57
N LEU A 300 5.19 4.57 -11.10
CA LEU A 300 6.09 5.15 -12.09
C LEU A 300 6.31 4.24 -13.31
N SER A 301 5.25 3.55 -13.74
CA SER A 301 5.29 2.51 -14.78
C SER A 301 5.82 3.00 -16.14
N GLN A 302 5.81 4.31 -16.38
CA GLN A 302 6.40 4.93 -17.57
C GLN A 302 7.94 4.77 -17.62
N TYR A 303 8.60 4.61 -16.48
CA TYR A 303 10.05 4.56 -16.34
C TYR A 303 10.53 3.16 -16.00
N THR A 304 10.28 2.21 -16.91
CA THR A 304 10.60 0.79 -16.70
C THR A 304 12.09 0.47 -16.60
N GLY A 305 12.95 1.40 -17.03
CA GLY A 305 14.41 1.25 -16.95
C GLY A 305 15.03 1.67 -15.63
N TRP A 306 14.24 2.14 -14.66
CA TRP A 306 14.73 2.60 -13.36
C TRP A 306 14.88 1.44 -12.38
N ASP A 307 15.93 1.50 -11.58
CA ASP A 307 16.15 0.53 -10.51
C ASP A 307 15.18 0.77 -9.35
N HIS A 308 14.43 -0.25 -8.98
CA HIS A 308 13.46 -0.19 -7.89
C HIS A 308 13.94 -0.97 -6.67
N LEU A 309 14.07 -0.29 -5.53
CA LEU A 309 14.38 -0.95 -4.26
C LEU A 309 13.21 -0.82 -3.27
N PRO A 310 12.52 -1.92 -2.92
CA PRO A 310 11.38 -1.87 -2.00
C PRO A 310 11.74 -1.22 -0.66
N ALA A 311 10.88 -0.33 -0.16
CA ALA A 311 11.09 0.34 1.12
C ALA A 311 10.72 -0.61 2.28
N SER A 312 11.69 -0.88 3.16
CA SER A 312 11.47 -1.63 4.40
C SER A 312 10.53 -0.88 5.35
N MET A 313 9.89 -1.58 6.28
CA MET A 313 9.01 -0.93 7.27
C MET A 313 9.77 0.08 8.16
N ILE A 314 11.04 -0.21 8.45
CA ILE A 314 11.94 0.70 9.18
C ILE A 314 12.16 1.99 8.39
N ALA A 315 12.43 1.87 7.09
CA ALA A 315 12.57 3.02 6.20
C ALA A 315 11.27 3.85 6.13
N LYS A 316 10.12 3.19 6.02
CA LYS A 316 8.80 3.86 6.04
C LYS A 316 8.59 4.65 7.34
N LYS A 317 8.88 4.05 8.50
CA LYS A 317 8.77 4.70 9.81
C LYS A 317 9.72 5.90 9.91
N ALA A 318 10.97 5.74 9.50
CA ALA A 318 11.97 6.81 9.55
C ALA A 318 11.60 7.99 8.64
N ILE A 319 11.14 7.72 7.41
CA ILE A 319 10.65 8.76 6.50
C ILE A 319 9.41 9.43 7.08
N TRP A 320 8.48 8.68 7.66
CA TRP A 320 7.27 9.24 8.26
C TRP A 320 7.55 10.21 9.41
N LYS A 321 8.57 9.95 10.23
CA LYS A 321 9.00 10.89 11.27
C LYS A 321 9.40 12.27 10.70
N ILE A 322 9.85 12.31 9.45
CA ILE A 322 10.34 13.52 8.77
C ILE A 322 9.23 14.15 7.90
N GLU A 323 8.50 13.33 7.16
CA GLU A 323 7.56 13.76 6.12
C GLU A 323 6.10 13.46 6.44
N GLY A 324 5.78 12.96 7.63
CA GLY A 324 4.41 12.60 8.00
C GLY A 324 3.42 13.75 7.79
N ASP A 325 3.85 14.98 8.05
CA ASP A 325 3.05 16.19 7.87
C ASP A 325 2.72 16.49 6.41
N ARG A 326 3.66 16.16 5.53
CA ARG A 326 3.50 16.28 4.09
C ARG A 326 2.43 15.33 3.59
N TYR A 327 2.54 14.04 3.93
CA TYR A 327 1.57 13.01 3.48
C TYR A 327 0.20 13.15 4.13
N ALA A 328 0.15 13.65 5.37
CA ALA A 328 -1.08 13.96 6.09
C ALA A 328 -1.63 15.35 5.78
N LEU A 329 -1.02 16.14 4.88
CA LEU A 329 -1.47 17.50 4.56
C LEU A 329 -1.70 18.37 5.83
N THR A 330 -0.86 18.17 6.85
CA THR A 330 -0.87 18.95 8.10
C THR A 330 0.23 20.01 8.13
N ASP A 331 1.11 20.01 7.14
CA ASP A 331 2.06 21.11 6.88
C ASP A 331 1.30 22.39 6.45
N PRO A 332 1.53 23.54 7.09
CA PRO A 332 0.93 24.82 6.71
C PRO A 332 1.08 25.19 5.23
N LYS A 333 2.19 24.80 4.58
CA LYS A 333 2.43 25.06 3.15
C LYS A 333 1.49 24.26 2.24
N LEU A 334 0.90 23.18 2.75
CA LEU A 334 0.09 22.23 2.00
C LEU A 334 -1.40 22.26 2.40
N TYR A 335 -1.81 23.11 3.33
CA TYR A 335 -3.24 23.30 3.69
C TYR A 335 -4.12 23.61 2.49
N GLY A 336 -3.61 24.38 1.53
CA GLY A 336 -4.32 24.67 0.29
C GLY A 336 -4.66 23.40 -0.52
N LEU A 337 -3.82 22.36 -0.46
CA LEU A 337 -4.08 21.08 -1.13
C LEU A 337 -5.12 20.26 -0.37
N GLY A 338 -5.03 20.23 0.97
CA GLY A 338 -6.03 19.55 1.79
C GLY A 338 -7.43 20.14 1.67
N LYS A 339 -7.56 21.45 1.47
CA LYS A 339 -8.86 22.12 1.23
C LYS A 339 -9.53 21.67 -0.08
N GLN A 340 -8.75 21.17 -1.04
CA GLN A 340 -9.29 20.63 -2.30
C GLN A 340 -9.87 19.22 -2.13
N LEU A 341 -9.54 18.53 -1.03
CA LEU A 341 -10.10 17.22 -0.73
C LEU A 341 -11.48 17.36 -0.05
N PRO A 342 -12.55 16.74 -0.60
CA PRO A 342 -13.88 16.83 -0.02
C PRO A 342 -13.92 16.38 1.45
N GLY A 343 -14.40 17.26 2.34
CA GLY A 343 -14.62 16.98 3.75
C GLY A 343 -13.36 16.68 4.57
N TYR A 344 -12.16 16.91 4.04
CA TYR A 344 -10.92 16.42 4.67
C TYR A 344 -10.64 17.01 6.06
N TYR A 345 -10.81 18.33 6.21
CA TYR A 345 -10.63 19.02 7.50
C TYR A 345 -11.93 19.09 8.33
N GLU A 346 -12.96 18.30 7.99
CA GLU A 346 -14.24 18.26 8.73
C GLU A 346 -14.90 19.66 8.88
N GLY A 347 -14.72 20.54 7.90
CA GLY A 347 -15.23 21.92 7.92
C GLY A 347 -14.44 22.89 8.82
N GLN A 348 -13.36 22.46 9.46
CA GLN A 348 -12.49 23.30 10.27
C GLN A 348 -11.43 24.00 9.40
N ASP A 349 -10.99 25.18 9.82
CA ASP A 349 -9.86 25.85 9.18
C ASP A 349 -8.54 25.20 9.63
N PRO A 350 -7.72 24.64 8.72
CA PRO A 350 -6.50 23.93 9.09
C PRO A 350 -5.46 24.81 9.81
N GLY A 351 -5.49 26.14 9.62
CA GLY A 351 -4.63 27.06 10.37
C GLY A 351 -4.99 27.21 11.85
N ARG A 352 -6.20 26.77 12.25
CA ARG A 352 -6.72 26.87 13.61
C ARG A 352 -7.15 25.52 14.18
N MET A 353 -6.86 24.42 13.48
CA MET A 353 -7.26 23.08 13.92
C MET A 353 -6.52 22.71 15.22
N SER A 354 -7.23 22.02 16.12
CA SER A 354 -6.60 21.56 17.37
C SER A 354 -5.56 20.47 17.10
N TYR A 355 -4.57 20.37 17.98
CA TYR A 355 -3.54 19.32 17.94
C TYR A 355 -4.15 17.89 17.89
N ARG A 356 -5.29 17.67 18.55
CA ARG A 356 -5.98 16.36 18.52
C ARG A 356 -6.49 16.00 17.13
N VAL A 357 -7.00 16.99 16.39
CA VAL A 357 -7.49 16.79 15.02
C VAL A 357 -6.31 16.53 14.08
N SER A 358 -5.23 17.31 14.19
CA SER A 358 -4.04 17.09 13.37
C SER A 358 -3.41 15.72 13.62
N GLU A 359 -3.31 15.28 14.89
CA GLU A 359 -2.81 13.95 15.22
C GLU A 359 -3.72 12.82 14.73
N LYS A 360 -5.04 13.01 14.77
CA LYS A 360 -6.00 12.05 14.17
C LYS A 360 -5.74 11.91 12.67
N LEU A 361 -5.59 13.02 11.95
CA LEU A 361 -5.30 13.02 10.51
C LEU A 361 -3.95 12.36 10.20
N ARG A 362 -2.92 12.64 10.99
CA ARG A 362 -1.60 12.01 10.87
C ARG A 362 -1.68 10.50 11.07
N ARG A 363 -2.36 10.01 12.11
CA ARG A 363 -2.52 8.56 12.35
C ARG A 363 -3.24 7.86 11.20
N GLN A 364 -4.35 8.42 10.74
CA GLN A 364 -5.09 7.86 9.60
C GLN A 364 -4.27 7.86 8.30
N ALA A 365 -3.44 8.89 8.10
CA ALA A 365 -2.55 8.97 6.94
C ALA A 365 -1.37 7.98 7.05
N TRP A 366 -0.86 7.75 8.26
CA TRP A 366 0.20 6.78 8.53
C TRP A 366 -0.22 5.36 8.13
N ASP A 367 -1.41 4.91 8.56
CA ASP A 367 -1.90 3.55 8.26
C ASP A 367 -1.92 3.30 6.74
N LYS A 368 -2.37 4.30 5.98
CA LYS A 368 -2.42 4.26 4.51
C LYS A 368 -1.03 4.33 3.88
N PHE A 369 -0.14 5.15 4.44
CA PHE A 369 1.23 5.30 3.95
C PHE A 369 2.05 4.02 4.17
N ALA A 370 1.92 3.40 5.35
CA ALA A 370 2.58 2.16 5.69
C ALA A 370 2.12 0.98 4.81
N ALA A 371 0.82 0.95 4.48
CA ALA A 371 0.22 -0.06 3.59
C ALA A 371 0.56 0.12 2.11
N MET A 372 1.05 1.29 1.69
CA MET A 372 1.39 1.57 0.30
C MET A 372 2.66 0.82 -0.14
N ASN A 373 2.70 0.44 -1.42
CA ASN A 373 3.90 -0.11 -2.06
C ASN A 373 4.88 1.01 -2.37
N LEU A 374 5.76 1.27 -1.42
CA LEU A 374 6.80 2.28 -1.51
C LEU A 374 8.13 1.65 -1.92
N PHE A 375 8.88 2.33 -2.76
CA PHE A 375 10.20 1.91 -3.20
C PHE A 375 11.07 3.12 -3.49
N PHE A 376 12.37 2.91 -3.49
CA PHE A 376 13.37 3.90 -3.76
C PHE A 376 13.85 3.82 -5.21
N ILE A 377 14.17 4.97 -5.78
CA ILE A 377 14.75 5.15 -7.11
C ILE A 377 16.03 5.99 -6.96
N ARG A 378 17.01 5.75 -7.82
CA ARG A 378 18.26 6.51 -7.82
C ARG A 378 18.02 7.99 -8.16
N ALA A 379 18.57 8.90 -7.35
CA ALA A 379 18.38 10.33 -7.58
C ALA A 379 19.00 10.79 -8.90
N SER A 380 20.16 10.23 -9.29
CA SER A 380 20.81 10.53 -10.57
C SER A 380 19.90 10.27 -11.78
N GLU A 381 19.08 9.21 -11.74
CA GLU A 381 18.15 8.88 -12.84
C GLU A 381 17.05 9.92 -12.98
N LEU A 382 16.51 10.43 -11.86
CA LEU A 382 15.58 11.54 -11.89
C LEU A 382 16.22 12.80 -12.46
N MET A 383 17.45 13.13 -12.04
CA MET A 383 18.19 14.32 -12.52
C MET A 383 18.40 14.29 -14.03
N LEU A 384 18.62 13.11 -14.63
CA LEU A 384 18.73 12.96 -16.09
C LEU A 384 17.42 13.24 -16.84
N ILE A 385 16.26 12.97 -16.22
CA ILE A 385 14.96 13.17 -16.86
C ILE A 385 14.44 14.60 -16.69
N ILE A 386 14.79 15.29 -15.60
CA ILE A 386 14.31 16.66 -15.30
C ILE A 386 14.42 17.64 -16.49
N PRO A 387 15.53 17.69 -17.28
CA PRO A 387 15.61 18.55 -18.47
C PRO A 387 14.50 18.31 -19.50
N THR A 388 13.97 17.09 -19.58
CA THR A 388 12.90 16.72 -20.52
C THR A 388 11.51 17.12 -20.03
N VAL A 389 11.36 17.45 -18.74
CA VAL A 389 10.08 17.74 -18.08
C VAL A 389 9.87 19.26 -17.96
N PRO A 390 8.98 19.87 -18.77
CA PRO A 390 8.93 21.33 -18.92
C PRO A 390 8.66 22.10 -17.62
N HIS A 391 7.74 21.60 -16.78
CA HIS A 391 7.34 22.30 -15.55
C HIS A 391 8.38 22.25 -14.43
N LEU A 392 9.40 21.39 -14.55
CA LEU A 392 10.49 21.26 -13.56
C LEU A 392 11.73 22.09 -13.91
N ARG A 393 11.91 22.49 -15.17
CA ARG A 393 13.10 23.23 -15.62
C ARG A 393 13.41 24.50 -14.82
N PRO A 394 12.43 25.37 -14.49
CA PRO A 394 12.73 26.62 -13.79
C PRO A 394 12.85 26.45 -12.27
N ILE A 395 12.60 25.24 -11.75
CA ILE A 395 12.48 25.02 -10.30
C ILE A 395 13.85 24.62 -9.74
N LYS A 396 14.24 25.28 -8.66
CA LYS A 396 15.39 24.88 -7.84
C LYS A 396 14.99 23.68 -6.97
N LEU A 397 15.46 22.50 -7.35
CA LEU A 397 15.24 21.27 -6.60
C LEU A 397 16.29 21.14 -5.50
N THR A 398 15.85 20.78 -4.29
CA THR A 398 16.72 20.60 -3.13
C THR A 398 16.70 19.14 -2.73
N LEU A 399 17.86 18.51 -2.75
CA LEU A 399 18.07 17.13 -2.35
C LEU A 399 18.74 17.11 -0.97
N ALA A 400 17.94 16.86 0.07
CA ALA A 400 18.40 16.85 1.45
C ALA A 400 19.03 15.51 1.80
N TYR A 401 20.26 15.53 2.31
CA TYR A 401 20.98 14.33 2.73
C TYR A 401 20.27 13.62 3.89
N ARG A 402 20.07 12.30 3.78
CA ARG A 402 19.49 11.46 4.83
C ARG A 402 20.18 10.11 4.97
N GLU A 403 20.28 9.66 6.21
CA GLU A 403 20.60 8.29 6.59
C GLU A 403 19.38 7.66 7.25
N LEU A 404 19.18 6.36 7.02
CA LEU A 404 18.15 5.57 7.68
C LEU A 404 18.77 4.62 8.71
N PRO A 405 18.07 4.32 9.82
CA PRO A 405 18.55 3.38 10.81
C PRO A 405 18.45 1.95 10.28
N ASP A 406 19.36 1.08 10.72
CA ASP A 406 19.36 -0.34 10.36
C ASP A 406 18.35 -1.16 11.18
N SER A 407 18.08 -0.72 12.40
CA SER A 407 17.16 -1.35 13.33
C SER A 407 16.20 -0.34 13.96
N GLU A 408 15.06 -0.83 14.48
CA GLU A 408 14.08 0.03 15.14
C GLU A 408 14.64 0.71 16.40
N THR A 409 15.54 0.05 17.11
CA THR A 409 16.15 0.55 18.37
C THR A 409 17.23 1.61 18.12
N GLN A 410 17.95 1.54 17.00
CA GLN A 410 18.99 2.51 16.65
C GLN A 410 18.40 3.89 16.36
N GLY A 411 17.24 3.95 15.71
CA GLY A 411 16.61 5.19 15.25
C GLY A 411 16.02 6.08 16.35
N GLU A 412 16.09 5.68 17.62
CA GLU A 412 15.56 6.47 18.75
C GLU A 412 16.66 7.15 19.58
N TRP A 413 17.84 6.54 19.69
CA TRP A 413 18.86 6.99 20.67
C TRP A 413 20.26 7.16 20.08
N VAL A 414 20.52 6.65 18.87
CA VAL A 414 21.86 6.67 18.27
C VAL A 414 21.88 7.60 17.05
N PRO A 415 22.77 8.61 17.02
CA PRO A 415 22.90 9.47 15.84
C PRO A 415 23.46 8.66 14.67
N LEU A 416 22.82 8.76 13.51
CA LEU A 416 23.28 8.16 12.27
C LEU A 416 24.42 9.02 11.69
N GLN A 417 25.60 8.42 11.55
CA GLN A 417 26.84 9.12 11.19
C GLN A 417 27.70 8.30 10.22
N ARG A 418 27.09 7.53 9.31
CA ARG A 418 27.82 6.72 8.33
C ARG A 418 28.71 7.57 7.43
N TRP A 419 28.29 8.80 7.14
CA TRP A 419 29.14 9.77 6.41
C TRP A 419 30.51 10.02 7.04
N LYS A 420 30.69 9.80 8.35
CA LYS A 420 32.00 10.01 9.00
C LYS A 420 33.06 9.02 8.53
N SER A 421 32.65 7.84 8.06
CA SER A 421 33.57 6.85 7.48
C SER A 421 33.89 7.09 6.01
N ASP A 422 33.27 8.09 5.37
CA ASP A 422 33.53 8.37 3.95
C ASP A 422 34.94 8.94 3.74
N PRO A 423 35.62 8.58 2.64
CA PRO A 423 36.93 9.14 2.28
C PRO A 423 36.98 10.67 2.26
N ASP A 424 35.87 11.30 1.87
CA ASP A 424 35.71 12.75 1.72
C ASP A 424 35.03 13.43 2.93
N ALA A 425 34.79 12.71 4.04
CA ALA A 425 34.12 13.23 5.24
C ALA A 425 34.76 14.54 5.77
N ARG A 426 36.07 14.71 5.58
CA ARG A 426 36.81 15.91 6.00
C ARG A 426 36.32 17.19 5.31
N ARG A 427 35.76 17.09 4.10
CA ARG A 427 35.22 18.24 3.34
C ARG A 427 34.08 18.94 4.09
N HIS A 428 33.38 18.22 4.96
CA HIS A 428 32.23 18.75 5.67
C HIS A 428 32.56 19.31 7.06
N LEU A 429 33.85 19.44 7.43
CA LEU A 429 34.31 20.05 8.68
C LEU A 429 33.66 19.46 9.96
N GLY A 430 33.36 18.16 9.96
CA GLY A 430 32.70 17.49 11.08
C GLY A 430 31.17 17.63 11.11
N PHE A 431 30.56 18.19 10.08
CA PHE A 431 29.12 18.19 9.85
C PHE A 431 28.70 17.12 8.83
N ALA A 432 27.44 16.69 8.88
CA ALA A 432 26.90 15.81 7.85
C ALA A 432 26.87 16.53 6.49
N PRO A 433 26.90 15.78 5.37
CA PRO A 433 26.72 16.36 4.05
C PRO A 433 25.45 17.22 3.99
N GLY A 434 25.56 18.40 3.37
CA GLY A 434 24.46 19.35 3.29
C GLY A 434 23.49 19.05 2.16
N ASN A 435 22.58 19.99 1.90
CA ASN A 435 21.65 19.88 0.79
C ASN A 435 22.37 20.11 -0.54
N LYS A 436 22.02 19.30 -1.55
CA LYS A 436 22.42 19.53 -2.94
C LYS A 436 21.30 20.25 -3.67
N TYR A 437 21.64 21.24 -4.48
CA TYR A 437 20.68 22.05 -5.23
C TYR A 437 20.87 21.85 -6.71
N TYR A 438 19.77 21.47 -7.37
CA TYR A 438 19.73 21.20 -8.79
C TYR A 438 18.81 22.20 -9.49
N VAL A 439 19.20 22.66 -10.67
CA VAL A 439 18.35 23.45 -11.57
C VAL A 439 18.44 22.79 -12.93
N ASN A 440 17.28 22.50 -13.54
CA ASN A 440 17.23 21.79 -14.82
C ASN A 440 18.04 20.48 -14.83
N GLY A 441 18.08 19.74 -13.71
CA GLY A 441 18.81 18.48 -13.57
C GLY A 441 20.31 18.62 -13.31
N GLU A 442 20.87 19.82 -13.41
CA GLU A 442 22.30 20.07 -13.18
C GLU A 442 22.56 20.51 -11.74
N LEU A 443 23.63 20.00 -11.12
CA LEU A 443 24.04 20.40 -9.77
C LEU A 443 24.62 21.81 -9.80
N VAL A 444 23.94 22.76 -9.16
CA VAL A 444 24.35 24.17 -9.12
C VAL A 444 25.08 24.51 -7.83
N HIS A 445 24.66 23.94 -6.70
CA HIS A 445 25.22 24.25 -5.39
C HIS A 445 25.11 23.07 -4.43
N GLU A 446 26.00 23.01 -3.46
CA GLU A 446 25.97 22.06 -2.34
C GLU A 446 26.25 22.85 -1.07
N ASP A 447 25.37 22.74 -0.07
CA ASP A 447 25.60 23.33 1.25
C ASP A 447 26.83 22.65 1.87
N THR A 448 27.89 23.43 2.10
CA THR A 448 29.06 22.99 2.87
C THR A 448 29.16 23.81 4.14
N ALA A 449 29.54 23.19 5.25
CA ALA A 449 29.83 23.91 6.48
C ALA A 449 30.94 24.94 6.19
N GLY A 450 30.63 26.23 6.35
CA GLY A 450 31.60 27.30 6.24
C GLY A 450 32.44 27.40 7.52
N LEU A 451 33.73 27.68 7.38
CA LEU A 451 34.47 28.34 8.46
C LEU A 451 33.81 29.71 8.66
N GLY A 452 33.46 30.06 9.90
CA GLY A 452 32.59 31.20 10.21
C GLY A 452 32.88 32.45 9.39
N ALA A 453 31.83 33.11 8.89
CA ALA A 453 31.97 34.34 8.13
C ALA A 453 32.62 35.41 9.02
N VAL A 454 33.84 35.82 8.66
CA VAL A 454 34.52 36.94 9.32
C VAL A 454 33.83 38.21 8.83
N SER A 455 32.86 38.71 9.59
CA SER A 455 32.23 39.99 9.31
C SER A 455 33.28 41.09 9.45
N SER A 456 33.52 41.86 8.37
CA SER A 456 34.38 43.04 8.41
C SER A 456 33.75 44.21 9.17
N SER A 457 32.44 44.16 9.39
CA SER A 457 31.72 45.06 10.28
C SER A 457 31.57 44.43 11.67
N PRO A 458 31.81 45.17 12.77
CA PRO A 458 31.46 44.69 14.10
C PRO A 458 29.97 44.36 14.15
N PHE A 459 29.62 43.26 14.83
CA PHE A 459 28.22 42.86 14.98
C PHE A 459 27.42 44.02 15.60
N PRO A 460 26.28 44.43 15.01
CA PRO A 460 25.51 45.59 15.47
C PRO A 460 24.80 45.38 16.82
N GLU A 461 24.90 44.18 17.39
CA GLU A 461 24.32 43.89 18.70
C GLU A 461 25.20 44.49 19.82
N LYS A 462 24.68 45.53 20.48
CA LYS A 462 25.00 45.77 21.89
C LYS A 462 24.52 44.55 22.68
N ARG A 463 25.36 43.52 22.79
CA ARG A 463 25.08 42.37 23.66
C ARG A 463 24.85 42.93 25.06
N ALA A 464 23.59 42.95 25.49
CA ALA A 464 23.26 43.21 26.89
C ALA A 464 24.03 42.17 27.71
N PRO A 465 24.88 42.59 28.65
CA PRO A 465 25.68 41.65 29.38
C PRO A 465 24.78 40.72 30.20
N ARG A 466 25.21 39.45 30.32
CA ARG A 466 24.47 38.44 31.10
C ARG A 466 24.25 39.00 32.51
N LYS A 467 23.03 38.83 33.03
CA LYS A 467 22.60 39.29 34.36
C LYS A 467 23.75 39.19 35.39
N GLY A 468 24.27 40.33 35.85
CA GLY A 468 25.34 40.42 36.86
C GLY A 468 26.69 40.94 36.37
N LEU A 469 26.92 41.10 35.07
CA LEU A 469 28.07 41.83 34.55
C LEU A 469 27.54 43.13 33.93
N MET A 470 28.06 44.29 34.33
CA MET A 470 27.81 45.56 33.65
C MET A 470 29.11 45.97 32.96
N ALA A 471 29.00 46.44 31.71
CA ALA A 471 30.15 47.01 31.03
C ALA A 471 30.45 48.38 31.67
N ILE A 472 31.57 48.49 32.35
CA ILE A 472 32.05 49.75 32.94
C ILE A 472 32.66 50.57 31.80
N THR A 473 32.08 51.74 31.53
CA THR A 473 32.61 52.67 30.51
C THR A 473 33.71 53.56 31.11
N PRO A 474 34.62 54.15 30.31
CA PRO A 474 35.66 55.06 30.80
C PRO A 474 35.14 56.27 31.59
N ASP A 475 33.89 56.66 31.36
CA ASP A 475 33.21 57.75 32.06
C ASP A 475 32.54 57.30 33.38
N ASP A 476 32.61 56.01 33.71
CA ASP A 476 32.01 55.43 34.91
C ASP A 476 32.98 55.58 36.10
N PRO A 477 32.54 56.08 37.27
CA PRO A 477 33.38 56.23 38.46
C PRO A 477 34.04 54.93 38.94
N ASP A 478 33.48 53.76 38.62
CA ASP A 478 34.07 52.47 38.95
C ASP A 478 35.22 52.07 37.99
N TYR A 479 35.41 52.76 36.87
CA TYR A 479 36.51 52.54 35.92
C TYR A 479 37.89 52.78 36.56
N VAL A 480 37.98 53.77 37.45
CA VAL A 480 39.23 54.15 38.15
C VAL A 480 39.68 53.10 39.17
N ARG A 481 38.81 52.14 39.50
CA ARG A 481 39.07 51.07 40.48
C ARG A 481 39.48 49.74 39.86
N LEU A 482 39.61 49.68 38.53
CA LEU A 482 40.16 48.53 37.83
C LEU A 482 41.70 48.60 37.90
N PRO A 483 42.40 47.53 38.36
CA PRO A 483 43.86 47.51 38.49
C PRO A 483 44.60 47.53 37.16
#